data_AF-K1R5P8-F1
#
_entry.id   AF-K1R5P8-F1
#
_cell.length_a   1.000
_cell.length_b   1.000
_cell.length_c   1.000
_cell.angle_alpha   90.00
_cell.angle_beta   90.00
_cell.angle_gamma   90.00
#
_symmetry.space_group_name_H-M   'P 1'
#
loop_
_entity.id
_entity.type
_entity.pdbx_description
1 polymer ?
#
loop_
_entity_poly.entity_id
_entity_poly.type
_entity_poly.pdbx_seq_one_letter_code
_entity_poly.pdbx_strand_id
1 'polypeptide(L)'
;MSKTYVLDDKQRQLVEKNLKIVPYFLRRLPCKNTEYEDLLSVGNIGLIKATATYDASANNTFGTYAKKCIENEFYMAKRKTKNRSKEISLESIVTCKEEGDDKISLKDIVLVDPTDITKGIEERDSLERTLELLLNMSSLKLKEKQVVFYRLGGMKQIEIGEKVDLSQGSISRVIKNAFSKVRNFINQNPDYTKEIRVRVTPTKYYLNIMLEDEAKCKLAYQILTEQRTYTDNIPDYMVSIGGSSITVSTYAEEEAYITIADILPKIEPYKQKKTKRRDVYKEDKTN
;
A
#
# COMPACT_ATOMS: atom_id res chain seq x y z
N MET A 1 3.17 21.26 20.00
CA MET A 1 1.93 20.87 20.70
C MET A 1 0.86 21.91 20.41
N SER A 2 -0.23 21.55 19.75
CA SER A 2 -1.39 22.44 19.56
C SER A 2 -2.15 22.49 20.87
N LYS A 3 -2.19 23.64 21.56
CA LYS A 3 -3.09 23.82 22.70
C LYS A 3 -4.51 23.98 22.16
N THR A 4 -5.43 23.13 22.59
CA THR A 4 -6.85 23.29 22.31
C THR A 4 -7.40 24.39 23.20
N TYR A 5 -7.90 25.47 22.59
CA TYR A 5 -8.54 26.56 23.30
C TYR A 5 -10.04 26.29 23.37
N VAL A 6 -10.56 26.04 24.57
CA VAL A 6 -11.99 25.93 24.82
C VAL A 6 -12.47 27.32 25.24
N LEU A 7 -13.32 27.95 24.42
CA LEU A 7 -13.87 29.27 24.72
C LEU A 7 -15.17 29.15 25.52
N ASP A 8 -15.31 29.96 26.56
CA ASP A 8 -16.57 30.20 27.24
C ASP A 8 -17.52 31.08 26.39
N ASP A 9 -18.79 31.17 26.79
CA ASP A 9 -19.79 31.92 26.02
C ASP A 9 -19.51 33.42 25.95
N LYS A 10 -18.84 34.00 26.96
CA LYS A 10 -18.45 35.42 26.95
C LYS A 10 -17.30 35.68 25.99
N GLN A 11 -16.34 34.78 25.92
CA GLN A 11 -15.22 34.81 24.99
C GLN A 11 -15.70 34.65 23.56
N ARG A 12 -16.67 33.76 23.29
CA ARG A 12 -17.31 33.62 21.97
C ARG A 12 -17.98 34.93 21.53
N GLN A 13 -18.77 35.54 22.39
CA GLN A 13 -19.38 36.84 22.11
C GLN A 13 -18.33 37.93 21.88
N LEU A 14 -17.20 37.89 22.59
CA LEU A 14 -16.10 38.83 22.40
C LEU A 14 -15.41 38.64 21.05
N VAL A 15 -15.21 37.39 20.60
CA VAL A 15 -14.70 37.11 19.25
C VAL A 15 -15.65 37.69 18.20
N GLU A 16 -16.95 37.36 18.26
CA GLU A 16 -17.96 37.80 17.29
C GLU A 16 -18.03 39.32 17.14
N LYS A 17 -18.03 40.04 18.28
CA LYS A 17 -18.03 41.51 18.30
C LYS A 17 -16.78 42.11 17.64
N ASN A 18 -15.67 41.38 17.59
CA ASN A 18 -14.37 41.86 17.14
C ASN A 18 -13.87 41.18 15.85
N LEU A 19 -14.69 40.38 15.17
CA LEU A 19 -14.30 39.68 13.93
C LEU A 19 -13.75 40.62 12.85
N LYS A 20 -14.27 41.86 12.79
CA LYS A 20 -13.86 42.88 11.80
C LYS A 20 -12.41 43.36 11.97
N ILE A 21 -11.77 43.07 13.11
CA ILE A 21 -10.37 43.43 13.36
C ILE A 21 -9.45 42.73 12.35
N VAL A 22 -9.71 41.46 12.03
CA VAL A 22 -8.83 40.67 11.14
C VAL A 22 -8.88 41.19 9.69
N PRO A 23 -10.06 41.35 9.04
CA PRO A 23 -10.15 41.95 7.70
C PRO A 23 -9.54 43.36 7.62
N TYR A 24 -9.68 44.16 8.69
CA TYR A 24 -9.10 45.50 8.75
C TYR A 24 -7.56 45.48 8.68
N PHE A 25 -6.93 44.52 9.36
CA PHE A 25 -5.48 44.33 9.27
C PHE A 25 -5.05 43.79 7.90
N LEU A 26 -5.77 42.81 7.36
CA LEU A 26 -5.44 42.20 6.06
C LEU A 26 -5.49 43.19 4.91
N ARG A 27 -6.41 44.16 4.92
CA ARG A 27 -6.49 45.20 3.88
C ARG A 27 -5.22 46.04 3.74
N ARG A 28 -4.38 46.08 4.77
CA ARG A 28 -3.12 46.85 4.80
C ARG A 28 -1.92 46.03 4.35
N LEU A 29 -2.09 44.73 4.16
CA LEU A 29 -1.03 43.84 3.71
C LEU A 29 -1.09 43.68 2.18
N PRO A 30 0.06 43.60 1.50
CA PRO A 30 0.12 43.29 0.07
C PRO A 30 -0.17 41.79 -0.12
N CYS A 31 -1.45 41.40 -0.08
CA CYS A 31 -1.90 40.01 -0.25
C CYS A 31 -2.58 39.85 -1.61
N LYS A 32 -2.29 38.77 -2.33
CA LYS A 32 -3.07 38.38 -3.52
C LYS A 32 -4.43 37.85 -3.06
N ASN A 33 -5.47 37.99 -3.90
CA ASN A 33 -6.81 37.50 -3.58
C ASN A 33 -6.83 36.01 -3.19
N THR A 34 -5.97 35.19 -3.83
CA THR A 34 -5.83 33.76 -3.54
C THR A 34 -5.30 33.46 -2.13
N GLU A 35 -4.58 34.39 -1.51
CA GLU A 35 -4.01 34.24 -0.16
C GLU A 35 -4.90 34.90 0.92
N TYR A 36 -5.94 35.65 0.51
CA TYR A 36 -6.74 36.45 1.43
C TYR A 36 -7.55 35.59 2.39
N GLU A 37 -8.27 34.59 1.88
CA GLU A 37 -9.10 33.70 2.70
C GLU A 37 -8.25 32.84 3.65
N ASP A 38 -7.10 32.36 3.17
CA ASP A 38 -6.14 31.61 3.99
C ASP A 38 -5.60 32.49 5.13
N LEU A 39 -5.18 33.72 4.83
CA LEU A 39 -4.74 34.66 5.85
C LEU A 39 -5.89 35.10 6.77
N LEU A 40 -7.11 35.22 6.27
CA LEU A 40 -8.28 35.49 7.11
C LEU A 40 -8.48 34.38 8.15
N SER A 41 -8.37 33.12 7.73
CA SER A 41 -8.47 31.97 8.64
C SER A 41 -7.35 31.97 9.70
N VAL A 42 -6.10 32.24 9.31
CA VAL A 42 -4.95 32.33 10.23
C VAL A 42 -5.13 33.48 11.21
N GLY A 43 -5.61 34.63 10.74
CA GLY A 43 -5.87 35.80 11.57
C GLY A 43 -7.00 35.55 12.57
N ASN A 44 -8.07 34.86 12.16
CA ASN A 44 -9.15 34.46 13.06
C ASN A 44 -8.68 33.51 14.17
N ILE A 45 -7.75 32.60 13.87
CA ILE A 45 -7.09 31.78 14.91
C ILE A 45 -6.31 32.67 15.90
N GLY A 46 -5.63 33.70 15.41
CA GLY A 46 -4.92 34.68 16.24
C GLY A 46 -5.88 35.47 17.15
N LEU A 47 -7.05 35.85 16.64
CA LEU A 47 -8.09 36.53 17.42
C LEU A 47 -8.67 35.62 18.51
N ILE A 48 -8.96 34.35 18.19
CA ILE A 48 -9.43 33.35 19.16
C ILE A 48 -8.41 33.15 20.29
N LYS A 49 -7.13 33.02 19.94
CA LYS A 49 -6.03 32.93 20.91
C LYS A 49 -5.99 34.17 21.80
N ALA A 50 -6.10 35.36 21.20
CA ALA A 50 -6.12 36.61 21.94
C ALA A 50 -7.28 36.66 22.94
N THR A 51 -8.50 36.26 22.55
CA THR A 51 -9.65 36.23 23.48
C THR A 51 -9.48 35.23 24.61
N ALA A 52 -8.81 34.11 24.36
CA ALA A 52 -8.61 33.08 25.37
C ALA A 52 -7.53 33.46 26.41
N THR A 53 -6.56 34.30 26.04
CA THR A 53 -5.39 34.63 26.88
C THR A 53 -5.32 36.10 27.31
N TYR A 54 -6.33 36.91 26.97
CA TYR A 54 -6.36 38.32 27.33
C TYR A 54 -6.63 38.50 28.84
N ASP A 55 -5.80 39.33 29.46
CA ASP A 55 -5.96 39.76 30.86
C ASP A 55 -6.16 41.28 30.91
N ALA A 56 -7.32 41.71 31.41
CA ALA A 56 -7.66 43.12 31.56
C ALA A 56 -6.81 43.83 32.63
N SER A 57 -6.22 43.08 33.57
CA SER A 57 -5.35 43.60 34.64
C SER A 57 -4.02 44.14 34.10
N ALA A 58 -3.64 43.76 32.86
CA ALA A 58 -2.40 44.16 32.21
C ALA A 58 -2.42 45.57 31.59
N ASN A 59 -3.42 46.40 31.92
CA ASN A 59 -3.59 47.81 31.50
C ASN A 59 -3.38 48.08 30.00
N ASN A 60 -3.78 47.14 29.14
CA ASN A 60 -3.73 47.26 27.69
C ASN A 60 -5.10 46.95 27.09
N THR A 61 -5.51 47.70 26.06
CA THR A 61 -6.78 47.44 25.38
C THR A 61 -6.74 46.10 24.65
N PHE A 62 -7.89 45.42 24.61
CA PHE A 62 -8.03 44.14 23.91
C PHE A 62 -7.58 44.23 22.44
N GLY A 63 -7.92 45.31 21.73
CA GLY A 63 -7.53 45.51 20.34
C GLY A 63 -6.01 45.55 20.13
N THR A 64 -5.27 46.21 21.03
CA THR A 64 -3.79 46.25 20.98
C THR A 64 -3.19 44.88 21.23
N TYR A 65 -3.73 44.11 22.18
CA TYR A 65 -3.29 42.74 22.45
C TYR A 65 -3.62 41.79 21.28
N ALA A 66 -4.86 41.83 20.78
CA ALA A 66 -5.32 41.00 19.68
C ALA A 66 -4.49 41.23 18.41
N LYS A 67 -4.13 42.49 18.11
CA LYS A 67 -3.23 42.82 17.00
C LYS A 67 -1.92 42.03 17.07
N LYS A 68 -1.26 42.01 18.24
CA LYS A 68 0.02 41.31 18.43
C LYS A 68 -0.13 39.79 18.27
N CYS A 69 -1.23 39.22 18.76
CA CYS A 69 -1.54 37.80 18.58
C CYS A 69 -1.79 37.44 17.11
N ILE A 70 -2.56 38.26 16.38
CA ILE A 70 -2.83 38.08 14.95
C ILE A 70 -1.53 38.14 14.13
N GLU A 71 -0.68 39.15 14.38
CA GLU A 71 0.62 39.27 13.72
C GLU A 71 1.51 38.04 13.96
N ASN A 72 1.55 37.51 15.19
CA ASN A 72 2.31 36.32 15.52
C ASN A 72 1.84 35.08 14.74
N GLU A 73 0.53 34.89 14.58
CA GLU A 73 0.00 33.78 13.77
C GLU A 73 0.35 33.91 12.29
N PHE A 74 0.33 35.12 11.73
CA PHE A 74 0.83 35.36 10.37
C PHE A 74 2.32 35.01 10.24
N TYR A 75 3.15 35.40 11.21
CA TYR A 75 4.56 35.00 11.23
C TYR A 75 4.74 33.49 11.30
N MET A 76 3.94 32.78 12.10
CA MET A 76 3.99 31.32 12.19
C MET A 76 3.55 30.64 10.89
N ALA A 77 2.47 31.13 10.26
CA ALA A 77 2.02 30.63 8.96
C ALA A 77 3.11 30.81 7.90
N LYS A 78 3.71 32.02 7.80
CA LYS A 78 4.81 32.29 6.86
C LYS A 78 6.02 31.37 7.07
N ARG A 79 6.36 31.02 8.31
CA ARG A 79 7.44 30.06 8.61
C ARG A 79 7.12 28.66 8.13
N LYS A 80 5.88 28.19 8.26
CA LYS A 80 5.45 26.88 7.75
C LYS A 80 5.47 26.83 6.22
N THR A 81 5.05 27.91 5.56
CA THR A 81 5.00 27.96 4.09
C THR A 81 6.36 28.17 3.43
N LYS A 82 7.38 28.71 4.15
CA LYS A 82 8.75 28.92 3.62
C LYS A 82 9.39 27.65 3.03
N ASN A 83 9.03 26.47 3.53
CA ASN A 83 9.51 25.20 2.96
C ASN A 83 8.84 24.85 1.63
N ARG A 84 7.58 25.25 1.41
CA ARG A 84 6.87 25.07 0.14
C ARG A 84 7.31 26.07 -0.94
N SER A 85 7.94 27.18 -0.56
CA SER A 85 8.43 28.22 -1.49
C SER A 85 9.56 27.77 -2.42
N LYS A 86 10.07 26.54 -2.25
CA LYS A 86 11.04 25.90 -3.16
C LYS A 86 10.39 24.94 -4.15
N GLU A 87 9.08 24.73 -4.07
CA GLU A 87 8.33 23.86 -4.97
C GLU A 87 8.08 24.61 -6.29
N ILE A 88 8.46 24.00 -7.41
CA ILE A 88 8.16 24.49 -8.75
C ILE A 88 7.01 23.63 -9.28
N SER A 89 5.98 24.26 -9.84
CA SER A 89 4.86 23.54 -10.45
C SER A 89 5.36 22.73 -11.65
N LEU A 90 4.93 21.48 -11.75
CA LEU A 90 5.26 20.59 -12.87
C LEU A 90 4.65 21.07 -14.20
N GLU A 91 3.68 21.97 -14.13
CA GLU A 91 3.01 22.62 -15.25
C GLU A 91 3.74 23.89 -15.69
N SER A 92 4.79 24.30 -14.97
CA SER A 92 5.59 25.46 -15.39
C SER A 92 6.25 25.19 -16.73
N ILE A 93 6.14 26.18 -17.61
CA ILE A 93 6.69 26.14 -18.96
C ILE A 93 8.20 26.31 -18.85
N VAL A 94 8.95 25.38 -19.42
CA VAL A 94 10.42 25.39 -19.37
C VAL A 94 11.02 26.15 -20.56
N THR A 95 10.36 26.09 -21.72
CA THR A 95 10.82 26.75 -22.94
C THR A 95 10.26 28.17 -23.08
N CYS A 96 11.13 29.12 -23.42
CA CYS A 96 10.76 30.46 -23.82
C CYS A 96 11.46 30.76 -25.17
N LYS A 97 10.66 31.04 -26.22
CA LYS A 97 11.01 31.39 -27.63
C LYS A 97 11.14 30.15 -28.55
N GLU A 98 10.70 30.13 -29.82
CA GLU A 98 10.23 31.15 -30.78
C GLU A 98 8.80 30.85 -31.28
N GLU A 99 8.18 31.75 -32.05
CA GLU A 99 6.86 31.53 -32.67
C GLU A 99 6.85 30.22 -33.48
N GLY A 100 6.27 29.16 -32.92
CA GLY A 100 6.13 27.86 -33.58
C GLY A 100 6.38 26.65 -32.67
N ASP A 101 7.04 26.83 -31.53
CA ASP A 101 7.34 25.71 -30.62
C ASP A 101 6.19 25.40 -29.66
N ASP A 102 5.87 24.11 -29.53
CA ASP A 102 4.93 23.61 -28.54
C ASP A 102 5.42 23.96 -27.13
N LYS A 103 4.50 24.43 -26.28
CA LYS A 103 4.81 24.79 -24.88
C LYS A 103 5.12 23.52 -24.09
N ILE A 104 6.40 23.24 -23.89
CA ILE A 104 6.85 22.09 -23.08
C ILE A 104 6.78 22.48 -21.60
N SER A 105 6.06 21.67 -20.82
CA SER A 105 5.95 21.82 -19.38
C SER A 105 6.96 20.92 -18.64
N LEU A 106 7.31 21.26 -17.40
CA LEU A 106 8.27 20.48 -16.61
C LEU A 106 7.93 18.99 -16.54
N LYS A 107 6.66 18.63 -16.41
CA LYS A 107 6.19 17.22 -16.39
C LYS A 107 6.59 16.44 -17.65
N ASP A 108 6.70 17.10 -18.80
CA ASP A 108 7.03 16.44 -20.06
C ASP A 108 8.54 16.14 -20.15
N ILE A 109 9.34 16.84 -19.35
CA ILE A 109 10.79 16.69 -19.24
C ILE A 109 11.19 15.78 -18.08
N VAL A 110 10.29 15.52 -17.11
CA VAL A 110 10.55 14.54 -16.04
C VAL A 110 10.60 13.15 -16.68
N LEU A 111 11.81 12.73 -17.02
CA LEU A 111 12.11 11.40 -17.54
C LEU A 111 11.98 10.39 -16.38
N VAL A 112 11.21 9.33 -16.61
CA VAL A 112 11.42 8.08 -15.88
C VAL A 112 12.73 7.50 -16.42
N ASP A 113 13.72 7.29 -15.56
CA ASP A 113 14.98 6.69 -15.98
C ASP A 113 14.68 5.31 -16.62
N PRO A 114 15.11 5.04 -17.88
CA PRO A 114 14.83 3.76 -18.54
C PRO A 114 15.30 2.55 -17.74
N THR A 115 16.35 2.72 -16.92
CA THR A 115 16.84 1.72 -15.98
C THR A 115 15.82 1.33 -14.91
N ASP A 116 14.89 2.20 -14.55
CA ASP A 116 13.83 1.89 -13.56
C ASP A 116 12.76 0.99 -14.17
N ILE A 117 12.48 1.15 -15.47
CA ILE A 117 11.54 0.28 -16.19
C ILE A 117 12.11 -1.14 -16.29
N THR A 118 13.37 -1.28 -16.67
CA THR A 118 14.01 -2.61 -16.79
C THR A 118 14.12 -3.29 -15.43
N LYS A 119 14.53 -2.56 -14.39
CA LYS A 119 14.57 -3.09 -13.02
C LYS A 119 13.20 -3.54 -12.55
N GLY A 120 12.16 -2.74 -12.76
CA GLY A 120 10.80 -3.09 -12.37
C GLY A 120 10.29 -4.36 -13.06
N ILE A 121 10.67 -4.57 -14.33
CA ILE A 121 10.34 -5.82 -15.05
C ILE A 121 11.11 -7.01 -14.46
N GLU A 122 12.43 -6.87 -14.23
CA GLU A 122 13.27 -7.92 -13.66
C GLU A 122 12.82 -8.35 -12.25
N GLU A 123 12.47 -7.39 -11.40
CA GLU A 123 11.95 -7.63 -10.05
C GLU A 123 10.63 -8.40 -10.09
N ARG A 124 9.72 -7.99 -10.99
CA ARG A 124 8.42 -8.63 -11.18
C ARG A 124 8.57 -10.07 -11.68
N ASP A 125 9.43 -10.29 -12.67
CA ASP A 125 9.69 -11.63 -13.22
C ASP A 125 10.37 -12.54 -12.18
N SER A 126 11.28 -11.97 -11.38
CA SER A 126 11.92 -12.66 -10.26
C SER A 126 10.93 -13.06 -9.17
N LEU A 127 9.97 -12.18 -8.86
CA LEU A 127 8.90 -12.45 -7.91
C LEU A 127 7.96 -13.55 -8.43
N GLU A 128 7.49 -13.45 -9.67
CA GLU A 128 6.65 -14.48 -10.31
C GLU A 128 7.33 -15.85 -10.23
N ARG A 129 8.60 -15.93 -10.62
CA ARG A 129 9.38 -17.17 -10.56
C ARG A 129 9.52 -17.71 -9.13
N THR A 130 9.76 -16.84 -8.15
CA THR A 130 9.91 -17.25 -6.74
C THR A 130 8.61 -17.80 -6.18
N LEU A 131 7.47 -17.17 -6.48
CA LEU A 131 6.16 -17.64 -6.05
C LEU A 131 5.79 -18.96 -6.74
N GLU A 132 6.02 -19.09 -8.04
CA GLU A 132 5.83 -20.36 -8.76
C GLU A 132 6.67 -21.49 -8.16
N LEU A 133 7.93 -21.22 -7.79
CA LEU A 133 8.79 -22.19 -7.14
C LEU A 133 8.21 -22.63 -5.79
N LEU A 134 7.82 -21.71 -4.92
CA LEU A 134 7.27 -22.02 -3.61
C LEU A 134 5.98 -22.87 -3.70
N LEU A 135 5.13 -22.57 -4.69
CA LEU A 135 3.84 -23.23 -4.89
C LEU A 135 3.99 -24.64 -5.50
N ASN A 136 4.92 -24.81 -6.43
CA ASN A 136 5.08 -26.07 -7.18
C ASN A 136 6.14 -27.01 -6.61
N MET A 137 6.97 -26.56 -5.67
CA MET A 137 8.02 -27.38 -5.07
C MET A 137 7.44 -28.60 -4.33
N SER A 138 7.79 -29.81 -4.79
CA SER A 138 7.29 -31.05 -4.17
C SER A 138 8.02 -31.44 -2.89
N SER A 139 9.19 -30.86 -2.61
CA SER A 139 9.92 -31.07 -1.35
C SER A 139 9.32 -30.27 -0.18
N LEU A 140 8.46 -29.30 -0.47
CA LEU A 140 7.68 -28.53 0.50
C LEU A 140 6.29 -29.17 0.65
N LYS A 141 5.96 -29.61 1.87
CA LYS A 141 4.62 -30.11 2.17
C LYS A 141 3.61 -28.95 2.22
N LEU A 142 2.32 -29.25 2.07
CA LEU A 142 1.23 -28.26 2.13
C LEU A 142 1.33 -27.34 3.37
N LYS A 143 1.47 -27.92 4.57
CA LYS A 143 1.65 -27.14 5.82
C LYS A 143 2.91 -26.26 5.81
N GLU A 144 4.01 -26.73 5.22
CA GLU A 144 5.24 -25.93 5.10
C GLU A 144 5.04 -24.75 4.15
N LYS A 145 4.31 -24.94 3.04
CA LYS A 145 3.94 -23.86 2.10
C LYS A 145 3.11 -22.80 2.81
N GLN A 146 2.08 -23.21 3.56
CA GLN A 146 1.23 -22.28 4.31
C GLN A 146 2.04 -21.43 5.29
N VAL A 147 2.93 -22.05 6.07
CA VAL A 147 3.80 -21.33 7.03
C VAL A 147 4.68 -20.29 6.33
N VAL A 148 5.26 -20.63 5.17
CA VAL A 148 6.08 -19.67 4.41
C VAL A 148 5.25 -18.50 3.93
N PHE A 149 4.06 -18.75 3.35
CA PHE A 149 3.19 -17.69 2.84
C PHE A 149 2.64 -16.78 3.95
N TYR A 150 2.18 -17.33 5.08
CA TYR A 150 1.78 -16.49 6.22
C TYR A 150 2.94 -15.63 6.75
N ARG A 151 4.17 -16.16 6.72
CA ARG A 151 5.35 -15.40 7.14
C ARG A 151 5.69 -14.27 6.16
N LEU A 152 5.51 -14.49 4.86
CA LEU A 152 5.66 -13.45 3.83
C LEU A 152 4.59 -12.36 3.96
N GLY A 153 3.37 -12.72 4.38
CA GLY A 153 2.30 -11.77 4.72
C GLY A 153 2.43 -11.13 6.11
N GLY A 154 3.63 -11.06 6.68
CA GLY A 154 3.88 -10.31 7.92
C GLY A 154 3.43 -10.94 9.24
N MET A 155 2.77 -12.11 9.23
CA MET A 155 2.22 -12.71 10.45
C MET A 155 3.32 -13.13 11.46
N LYS A 156 2.99 -13.04 12.76
CA LYS A 156 3.89 -13.48 13.83
C LYS A 156 3.88 -15.00 13.95
N GLN A 157 5.01 -15.57 14.38
CA GLN A 157 5.14 -17.03 14.51
C GLN A 157 4.10 -17.67 15.45
N ILE A 158 3.64 -16.93 16.46
CA ILE A 158 2.60 -17.39 17.39
C ILE A 158 1.26 -17.54 16.66
N GLU A 159 0.84 -16.49 15.94
CA GLU A 159 -0.39 -16.45 15.15
C GLU A 159 -0.41 -17.52 14.05
N ILE A 160 0.74 -17.74 13.39
CA ILE A 160 0.90 -18.82 12.39
C ILE A 160 0.68 -20.19 13.02
N GLY A 161 1.11 -20.38 14.27
CA GLY A 161 0.97 -21.65 14.98
C GLY A 161 -0.46 -22.00 15.30
N GLU A 162 -1.23 -20.99 15.68
CA GLU A 162 -2.67 -21.11 15.89
C GLU A 162 -3.40 -21.46 14.59
N LYS A 163 -3.03 -20.83 13.45
CA LYS A 163 -3.66 -21.12 12.15
C LYS A 163 -3.32 -22.49 11.57
N VAL A 164 -2.08 -22.96 11.72
CA VAL A 164 -1.59 -24.21 11.09
C VAL A 164 -1.66 -25.43 12.04
N ASP A 165 -2.08 -25.19 13.28
CA ASP A 165 -2.13 -26.17 14.37
C ASP A 165 -0.74 -26.80 14.62
N LEU A 166 0.25 -25.93 14.88
CA LEU A 166 1.64 -26.30 15.14
C LEU A 166 2.24 -25.46 16.28
N SER A 167 3.15 -26.06 17.06
CA SER A 167 3.88 -25.33 18.10
C SER A 167 4.86 -24.31 17.51
N GLN A 168 5.06 -23.18 18.21
CA GLN A 168 5.94 -22.08 17.78
C GLN A 168 7.39 -22.54 17.50
N GLY A 169 7.93 -23.47 18.31
CA GLY A 169 9.25 -24.06 18.07
C GLY A 169 9.35 -24.88 16.79
N SER A 170 8.24 -25.51 16.36
CA SER A 170 8.16 -26.25 15.10
C SER A 170 8.14 -25.29 13.90
N ILE A 171 7.48 -24.14 14.02
CA ILE A 171 7.38 -23.13 12.95
C ILE A 171 8.74 -22.52 12.62
N SER A 172 9.54 -22.17 13.63
CA SER A 172 10.89 -21.64 13.41
C SER A 172 11.77 -22.64 12.64
N ARG A 173 11.68 -23.93 12.98
CA ARG A 173 12.37 -25.02 12.27
C ARG A 173 11.84 -25.19 10.85
N VAL A 174 10.52 -25.16 10.65
CA VAL A 174 9.88 -25.25 9.33
C VAL A 174 10.35 -24.12 8.42
N ILE A 175 10.35 -22.87 8.90
CA ILE A 175 10.81 -21.71 8.14
C ILE A 175 12.27 -21.91 7.73
N LYS A 176 13.15 -22.24 8.69
CA LYS A 176 14.58 -22.46 8.42
C LYS A 176 14.81 -23.57 7.38
N ASN A 177 14.11 -24.69 7.52
CA ASN A 177 14.21 -25.81 6.60
C ASN A 177 13.66 -25.47 5.21
N ALA A 178 12.53 -24.75 5.14
CA ALA A 178 11.92 -24.32 3.89
C ALA A 178 12.86 -23.39 3.12
N PHE A 179 13.44 -22.38 3.76
CA PHE A 179 14.44 -21.50 3.13
C PHE A 179 15.67 -22.26 2.65
N SER A 180 16.17 -23.24 3.41
CA SER A 180 17.29 -24.07 2.99
C SER A 180 16.94 -24.91 1.75
N LYS A 181 15.75 -25.52 1.70
CA LYS A 181 15.26 -26.27 0.53
C LYS A 181 15.15 -25.36 -0.69
N VAL A 182 14.55 -24.17 -0.54
CA VAL A 182 14.37 -23.21 -1.64
C VAL A 182 15.70 -22.72 -2.17
N ARG A 183 16.64 -22.36 -1.30
CA ARG A 183 17.99 -21.94 -1.69
C ARG A 183 18.73 -23.02 -2.48
N ASN A 184 18.68 -24.27 -2.01
CA ASN A 184 19.31 -25.39 -2.69
C ASN A 184 18.68 -25.63 -4.07
N PHE A 185 17.36 -25.48 -4.18
CA PHE A 185 16.64 -25.66 -5.43
C PHE A 185 16.94 -24.55 -6.45
N ILE A 186 16.98 -23.28 -6.01
CA ILE A 186 17.35 -22.14 -6.86
C ILE A 186 18.77 -22.34 -7.42
N ASN A 187 19.72 -22.77 -6.58
CA ASN A 187 21.10 -23.03 -7.01
C ASN A 187 21.22 -24.15 -8.05
N GLN A 188 20.30 -25.12 -8.04
CA GLN A 188 20.32 -26.25 -8.97
C GLN A 188 19.62 -25.93 -10.31
N ASN A 189 18.87 -24.82 -10.40
CA ASN A 189 18.05 -24.45 -11.57
C ASN A 189 17.26 -25.62 -12.23
N PRO A 190 16.61 -26.51 -11.48
CA PRO A 190 15.89 -27.62 -12.09
C PRO A 190 14.57 -27.14 -12.71
N ASP A 191 14.17 -27.78 -13.81
CA ASP A 191 12.83 -27.62 -14.36
C ASP A 191 11.79 -28.17 -13.37
N TYR A 192 10.76 -27.38 -13.11
CA TYR A 192 9.63 -27.78 -12.27
C TYR A 192 8.34 -27.79 -13.08
N THR A 193 7.44 -28.70 -12.71
CA THR A 193 6.11 -28.76 -13.31
C THR A 193 5.30 -27.54 -12.85
N LYS A 194 4.89 -26.70 -13.80
CA LYS A 194 4.09 -25.50 -13.54
C LYS A 194 2.60 -25.85 -13.37
N GLU A 195 2.28 -26.54 -12.28
CA GLU A 195 0.90 -26.86 -11.90
C GLU A 195 0.13 -25.58 -11.53
N ILE A 196 0.80 -24.66 -10.84
CA ILE A 196 0.33 -23.30 -10.55
C ILE A 196 1.22 -22.30 -11.26
N ARG A 197 0.64 -21.49 -12.14
CA ARG A 197 1.30 -20.34 -12.77
C ARG A 197 0.93 -19.07 -12.03
N VAL A 198 1.91 -18.19 -11.83
CA VAL A 198 1.69 -16.91 -11.13
C VAL A 198 1.96 -15.77 -12.10
N ARG A 199 1.04 -14.82 -12.15
CA ARG A 199 1.23 -13.54 -12.84
C ARG A 199 1.07 -12.41 -11.86
N VAL A 200 2.06 -11.53 -11.81
CA VAL A 200 2.08 -10.35 -10.96
C VAL A 200 1.86 -9.11 -11.82
N THR A 201 0.91 -8.29 -11.39
CA THR A 201 0.68 -6.94 -11.90
C THR A 201 0.79 -5.95 -10.74
N PRO A 202 1.02 -4.65 -11.00
CA PRO A 202 1.13 -3.65 -9.94
C PRO A 202 -0.07 -3.62 -8.97
N THR A 203 -1.24 -4.04 -9.43
CA THR A 203 -2.49 -3.98 -8.65
C THR A 203 -2.96 -5.33 -8.13
N LYS A 204 -2.57 -6.44 -8.78
CA LYS A 204 -3.17 -7.77 -8.55
C LYS A 204 -2.17 -8.90 -8.78
N TYR A 205 -2.32 -9.97 -7.99
CA TYR A 205 -1.71 -11.27 -8.25
C TYR A 205 -2.75 -12.22 -8.84
N TYR A 206 -2.35 -12.99 -9.85
CA TYR A 206 -3.17 -14.01 -10.49
C TYR A 206 -2.50 -15.37 -10.33
N LEU A 207 -3.19 -16.31 -9.68
CA LEU A 207 -2.78 -17.69 -9.57
C LEU A 207 -3.65 -18.51 -10.52
N ASN A 208 -3.06 -18.96 -11.62
CA ASN A 208 -3.71 -19.89 -12.54
C ASN A 208 -3.32 -21.33 -12.17
N ILE A 209 -4.32 -22.15 -11.89
CA ILE A 209 -4.14 -23.48 -11.31
C ILE A 209 -4.73 -24.49 -12.27
N MET A 210 -3.88 -25.39 -12.76
CA MET A 210 -4.27 -26.47 -13.66
C MET A 210 -4.90 -27.61 -12.86
N LEU A 211 -6.13 -28.00 -13.23
CA LEU A 211 -6.88 -29.07 -12.57
C LEU A 211 -7.07 -30.25 -13.53
N GLU A 212 -7.42 -31.42 -12.99
CA GLU A 212 -7.56 -32.65 -13.81
C GLU A 212 -8.74 -32.58 -14.78
N ASP A 213 -9.89 -32.07 -14.32
CA ASP A 213 -11.17 -32.19 -15.02
C ASP A 213 -12.08 -30.98 -14.71
N GLU A 214 -12.97 -30.66 -15.65
CA GLU A 214 -13.97 -29.59 -15.55
C GLU A 214 -14.91 -29.80 -14.35
N ALA A 215 -15.21 -31.06 -14.00
CA ALA A 215 -15.98 -31.38 -12.80
C ALA A 215 -15.26 -30.96 -11.51
N LYS A 216 -13.94 -31.17 -11.43
CA LYS A 216 -13.12 -30.71 -10.31
C LYS A 216 -12.96 -29.19 -10.31
N CYS A 217 -12.92 -28.55 -11.48
CA CYS A 217 -12.96 -27.09 -11.58
C CYS A 217 -14.25 -26.52 -10.96
N LYS A 218 -15.41 -27.09 -11.29
CA LYS A 218 -16.70 -26.64 -10.76
C LYS A 218 -16.77 -26.84 -9.24
N LEU A 219 -16.29 -27.97 -8.74
CA LEU A 219 -16.30 -28.27 -7.30
C LEU A 219 -15.30 -27.39 -6.51
N ALA A 220 -14.11 -27.17 -7.03
CA ALA A 220 -13.15 -26.23 -6.42
C ALA A 220 -13.67 -24.79 -6.47
N TYR A 221 -14.34 -24.38 -7.55
CA TYR A 221 -15.00 -23.07 -7.62
C TYR A 221 -16.11 -22.93 -6.57
N GLN A 222 -16.95 -23.97 -6.40
CA GLN A 222 -17.96 -24.00 -5.35
C GLN A 222 -17.33 -23.84 -3.98
N ILE A 223 -16.31 -24.63 -3.63
CA ILE A 223 -15.63 -24.55 -2.31
C ILE A 223 -14.98 -23.18 -2.05
N LEU A 224 -14.42 -22.55 -3.09
CA LEU A 224 -13.83 -21.22 -2.96
C LEU A 224 -14.89 -20.10 -2.90
N THR A 225 -16.13 -20.39 -3.30
CA THR A 225 -17.24 -19.44 -3.31
C THR A 225 -18.23 -19.69 -2.16
N GLU A 226 -18.27 -20.90 -1.60
CA GLU A 226 -19.14 -21.35 -0.51
C GLU A 226 -18.59 -20.90 0.84
N GLN A 227 -18.81 -19.63 1.14
CA GLN A 227 -18.90 -19.03 2.47
C GLN A 227 -19.33 -17.56 2.29
N ARG A 228 -20.53 -17.35 1.72
CA ARG A 228 -21.06 -16.01 1.45
C ARG A 228 -22.40 -15.81 2.13
N THR A 229 -22.39 -15.50 3.41
CA THR A 229 -23.49 -14.77 4.04
C THR A 229 -23.34 -13.30 3.70
N TYR A 230 -24.46 -12.61 3.43
CA TYR A 230 -24.51 -11.22 2.95
C TYR A 230 -23.93 -10.18 3.94
N THR A 231 -23.49 -10.60 5.13
CA THR A 231 -23.09 -9.75 6.24
C THR A 231 -21.65 -9.96 6.72
N ASP A 232 -20.94 -10.99 6.25
CA ASP A 232 -19.56 -11.27 6.70
C ASP A 232 -18.61 -11.38 5.51
N ASN A 233 -17.69 -10.40 5.43
CA ASN A 233 -16.47 -10.35 4.62
C ASN A 233 -16.57 -10.87 3.18
N ILE A 234 -16.76 -9.94 2.24
CA ILE A 234 -16.45 -10.17 0.83
C ILE A 234 -14.99 -10.67 0.76
N PRO A 235 -14.71 -11.82 0.12
CA PRO A 235 -13.35 -12.31 0.02
C PRO A 235 -12.47 -11.30 -0.74
N ASP A 236 -11.25 -11.06 -0.26
CA ASP A 236 -10.26 -10.19 -0.92
C ASP A 236 -9.71 -10.79 -2.24
N TYR A 237 -10.32 -11.87 -2.72
CA TYR A 237 -9.99 -12.55 -3.95
C TYR A 237 -11.23 -12.86 -4.80
N MET A 238 -11.03 -12.85 -6.12
CA MET A 238 -12.01 -13.31 -7.11
C MET A 238 -11.55 -14.63 -7.71
N VAL A 239 -12.52 -15.43 -8.15
CA VAL A 239 -12.25 -16.72 -8.80
C VAL A 239 -12.96 -16.73 -10.15
N SER A 240 -12.26 -17.15 -11.20
CA SER A 240 -12.81 -17.36 -12.54
C SER A 240 -12.41 -18.74 -13.07
N ILE A 241 -13.34 -19.41 -13.75
CA ILE A 241 -13.10 -20.71 -14.38
C ILE A 241 -12.71 -20.51 -15.84
N GLY A 242 -11.65 -21.18 -16.28
CA GLY A 242 -11.23 -21.23 -17.68
C GLY A 242 -10.97 -22.69 -18.10
N GLY A 243 -12.00 -23.38 -18.58
CA GLY A 243 -11.91 -24.79 -18.99
C GLY A 243 -11.40 -25.70 -17.87
N SER A 244 -10.23 -26.31 -18.08
CA SER A 244 -9.54 -27.19 -17.11
C SER A 244 -8.65 -26.43 -16.10
N SER A 245 -8.82 -25.12 -15.97
CA SER A 245 -8.06 -24.29 -15.01
C SER A 245 -8.96 -23.36 -14.20
N ILE A 246 -8.52 -23.03 -12.99
CA ILE A 246 -9.11 -21.97 -12.18
C ILE A 246 -8.09 -20.86 -12.03
N THR A 247 -8.54 -19.61 -12.21
CA THR A 247 -7.73 -18.43 -11.90
C THR A 247 -8.27 -17.77 -10.65
N VAL A 248 -7.42 -17.63 -9.64
CA VAL A 248 -7.69 -16.87 -8.42
C VAL A 248 -6.93 -15.56 -8.52
N SER A 249 -7.62 -14.42 -8.38
CA SER A 249 -7.00 -13.10 -8.38
C SER A 249 -7.19 -12.39 -7.04
N THR A 250 -6.12 -11.88 -6.44
CA THR A 250 -6.12 -11.09 -5.20
C THR A 250 -5.43 -9.74 -5.44
N TYR A 251 -5.75 -8.72 -4.64
CA TYR A 251 -5.01 -7.45 -4.69
C TYR A 251 -3.55 -7.66 -4.27
N ALA A 252 -2.63 -6.87 -4.86
CA ALA A 252 -1.19 -6.98 -4.62
C ALA A 252 -0.77 -6.25 -3.32
N GLU A 253 -1.34 -6.69 -2.19
CA GLU A 253 -1.08 -6.17 -0.85
C GLU A 253 -0.45 -7.26 0.03
N GLU A 254 -0.02 -6.95 1.26
CA GLU A 254 0.65 -7.94 2.15
C GLU A 254 -0.29 -9.11 2.50
N GLU A 255 -1.59 -8.81 2.60
CA GLU A 255 -2.70 -9.71 2.84
C GLU A 255 -2.89 -10.75 1.72
N ALA A 256 -2.34 -10.49 0.53
CA ALA A 256 -2.36 -11.43 -0.59
C ALA A 256 -1.70 -12.76 -0.24
N TYR A 257 -0.57 -12.71 0.49
CA TYR A 257 0.14 -13.93 0.88
C TYR A 257 -0.64 -14.75 1.92
N ILE A 258 -1.35 -14.08 2.82
CA ILE A 258 -2.25 -14.72 3.79
C ILE A 258 -3.38 -15.42 3.04
N THR A 259 -4.00 -14.73 2.08
CA THR A 259 -5.07 -15.26 1.23
C THR A 259 -4.60 -16.48 0.43
N ILE A 260 -3.40 -16.42 -0.16
CA ILE A 260 -2.81 -17.58 -0.87
C ILE A 260 -2.65 -18.78 0.08
N ALA A 261 -2.18 -18.56 1.31
CA ALA A 261 -2.00 -19.63 2.31
C ALA A 261 -3.32 -20.27 2.76
N ASP A 262 -4.40 -19.49 2.87
CA ASP A 262 -5.74 -19.98 3.22
C ASP A 262 -6.38 -20.77 2.07
N ILE A 263 -6.08 -20.41 0.81
CA ILE A 263 -6.61 -21.05 -0.40
C ILE A 263 -5.90 -22.37 -0.73
N LEU A 264 -4.58 -22.45 -0.51
CA LEU A 264 -3.77 -23.65 -0.78
C LEU A 264 -4.40 -24.98 -0.34
N PRO A 265 -4.85 -25.16 0.92
CA PRO A 265 -5.43 -26.43 1.37
C PRO A 265 -6.76 -26.76 0.69
N LYS A 266 -7.54 -25.75 0.26
CA LYS A 266 -8.81 -25.95 -0.46
C LYS A 266 -8.58 -26.49 -1.88
N ILE A 267 -7.41 -26.21 -2.45
CA ILE A 267 -7.10 -26.53 -3.85
C ILE A 267 -6.25 -27.80 -4.01
N GLU A 268 -5.38 -28.09 -3.03
CA GLU A 268 -4.47 -29.24 -3.07
C GLU A 268 -5.14 -30.59 -3.48
N PRO A 269 -6.37 -30.93 -3.03
CA PRO A 269 -7.03 -32.20 -3.40
C PRO A 269 -7.41 -32.33 -4.88
N TYR A 270 -7.49 -31.21 -5.62
CA TYR A 270 -8.03 -31.17 -6.98
C TYR A 270 -6.95 -31.03 -8.07
N LYS A 271 -5.69 -30.83 -7.66
CA LYS A 271 -4.55 -30.75 -8.57
C LYS A 271 -4.33 -32.06 -9.32
N GLN A 272 -3.78 -31.95 -10.54
CA GLN A 272 -3.29 -33.10 -11.31
C GLN A 272 -2.32 -33.94 -10.50
N LYS A 273 -2.68 -35.20 -10.20
CA LYS A 273 -1.74 -36.18 -9.67
C LYS A 273 -0.68 -36.44 -10.74
N LYS A 274 0.59 -36.24 -10.37
CA LYS A 274 1.78 -36.58 -11.16
C LYS A 274 1.54 -37.86 -11.97
N THR A 275 1.42 -37.75 -13.29
CA THR A 275 1.91 -38.81 -14.16
C THR A 275 3.41 -38.86 -13.90
N LYS A 276 3.87 -39.88 -13.17
CA LYS A 276 5.31 -40.19 -13.11
C LYS A 276 5.79 -40.25 -14.56
N ARG A 277 6.50 -39.23 -15.04
CA ARG A 277 7.47 -39.48 -16.10
C ARG A 277 8.42 -40.50 -15.48
N ARG A 278 8.33 -41.75 -15.93
CA ARG A 278 9.33 -42.77 -15.63
C ARG A 278 10.66 -42.14 -16.00
N ASP A 279 11.62 -42.17 -15.08
CA ASP A 279 13.01 -41.86 -15.35
C ASP A 279 13.48 -42.80 -16.46
N VAL A 280 13.41 -42.33 -17.71
CA VAL A 280 14.09 -42.95 -18.85
C VAL A 280 15.44 -42.25 -18.94
N TYR A 281 16.30 -42.58 -17.97
CA TYR A 281 17.75 -42.54 -18.15
C TYR A 281 18.28 -43.89 -17.67
N LYS A 282 17.94 -44.94 -18.41
CA LYS A 282 18.84 -46.05 -18.65
C LYS A 282 19.34 -45.90 -20.07
N GLU A 283 20.47 -45.21 -20.22
CA GLU A 283 21.38 -45.45 -21.33
C GLU A 283 22.69 -45.93 -20.72
N ASP A 284 22.81 -47.25 -20.73
CA ASP A 284 23.98 -47.98 -21.21
C ASP A 284 25.36 -47.43 -20.82
N LYS A 285 25.85 -47.92 -19.68
CA LYS A 285 27.28 -48.18 -19.50
C LYS A 285 27.53 -49.68 -19.55
N THR A 286 27.57 -50.22 -20.77
CA THR A 286 28.23 -51.48 -21.11
C THR A 286 28.85 -51.33 -22.50
N ASN A 287 30.11 -50.88 -22.52
CA ASN A 287 31.25 -51.50 -23.21
C ASN A 287 32.48 -50.62 -23.04
#